data_AF-A0A419HK20-F1
#
_entry.id   AF-A0A419HK20-F1
#
_cell.length_a   1.000
_cell.length_b   1.000
_cell.length_c   1.000
_cell.angle_alpha   90.00
_cell.angle_beta   90.00
_cell.angle_gamma   90.00
#
_symmetry.space_group_name_H-M   'P 1'
#
loop_
_entity.id
_entity.type
_entity.pdbx_description
1 polymer ?
#
loop_
_entity_poly.entity_id
_entity_poly.type
_entity_poly.pdbx_seq_one_letter_code
_entity_poly.pdbx_strand_id
1 'polypeptide(L)'
;MDISPWETDELLNELVRRGWTLWLCGRREAPDVLAATLKSPECTDVVVIRSEDLATAWRVLNGKHSDPLNPEFVVWHYLNTSTVWTLRAVLSLPSADQMAAYVYPAPVDCCLPEAELKPVTIRPTTARTT
;
A
#
# COMPACT_ATOMS: atom_id res chain seq x y z
N MET A 1 -3.40 -12.67 19.94
CA MET A 1 -3.92 -11.31 20.24
C MET A 1 -4.97 -11.09 19.17
N ASP A 2 -6.25 -11.15 19.53
CA ASP A 2 -7.34 -11.00 18.55
C ASP A 2 -7.28 -9.60 17.96
N ILE A 3 -7.02 -9.52 16.67
CA ILE A 3 -7.03 -8.27 15.93
C ILE A 3 -8.51 -7.89 15.75
N SER A 4 -8.87 -6.74 16.34
CA SER A 4 -10.16 -6.09 16.15
C SER A 4 -10.48 -5.84 14.67
N PRO A 5 -11.54 -6.34 13.99
CA PRO A 5 -11.88 -5.85 12.65
C PRO A 5 -12.00 -4.31 12.57
N TRP A 6 -12.45 -3.68 13.67
CA TRP A 6 -12.52 -2.22 13.78
C TRP A 6 -11.17 -1.51 13.66
N GLU A 7 -10.08 -2.14 14.10
CA GLU A 7 -8.77 -1.50 14.09
C GLU A 7 -8.22 -1.41 12.67
N THR A 8 -8.36 -2.49 11.89
CA THR A 8 -8.00 -2.48 10.47
C THR A 8 -8.79 -1.40 9.73
N ASP A 9 -10.10 -1.29 9.98
CA ASP A 9 -10.94 -0.27 9.37
C ASP A 9 -10.50 1.16 9.73
N GLU A 10 -10.13 1.42 10.98
CA GLU A 10 -9.59 2.71 11.41
C GLU A 10 -8.28 3.07 10.70
N LEU A 11 -7.37 2.10 10.55
CA LEU A 11 -6.10 2.30 9.86
C LEU A 11 -6.30 2.49 8.35
N LEU A 12 -7.25 1.79 7.73
CA LEU A 12 -7.61 2.01 6.33
C LEU A 12 -8.23 3.39 6.11
N ASN A 13 -9.11 3.82 7.02
CA ASN A 13 -9.65 5.18 7.01
C ASN A 13 -8.55 6.23 7.20
N GLU A 14 -7.50 5.92 7.97
CA GLU A 14 -6.33 6.80 8.10
C GLU A 14 -5.56 6.94 6.79
N LEU A 15 -5.40 5.86 6.01
CA LEU A 15 -4.80 5.96 4.66
C LEU A 15 -5.61 6.93 3.78
N VAL A 16 -6.93 6.78 3.74
CA VAL A 16 -7.81 7.67 2.95
C VAL A 16 -7.68 9.12 3.42
N ARG A 17 -7.72 9.35 4.74
CA ARG A 17 -7.56 10.69 5.33
C ARG A 17 -6.21 11.34 4.99
N ARG A 18 -5.14 10.54 4.86
CA ARG A 18 -3.80 11.01 4.47
C ARG A 18 -3.60 11.14 2.96
N GLY A 19 -4.64 10.90 2.15
CA GLY A 19 -4.59 11.07 0.70
C GLY A 19 -3.90 9.93 -0.03
N TRP A 20 -3.85 8.74 0.56
CA TRP A 20 -3.41 7.55 -0.16
C TRP A 20 -4.37 7.26 -1.32
N THR A 21 -3.80 6.85 -2.45
CA THR A 21 -4.57 6.31 -3.58
C THR A 21 -4.71 4.81 -3.38
N LEU A 22 -5.93 4.28 -3.48
CA LEU A 22 -6.25 2.86 -3.28
C LEU A 22 -6.63 2.21 -4.61
N TRP A 23 -6.16 0.99 -4.84
CA TRP A 23 -6.51 0.14 -5.98
C TRP A 23 -6.97 -1.22 -5.49
N LEU A 24 -8.15 -1.63 -5.95
CA LEU A 24 -8.61 -3.00 -5.83
C LEU A 24 -8.14 -3.79 -7.06
N CYS A 25 -7.40 -4.84 -6.77
CA CYS A 25 -6.67 -5.68 -7.71
C CYS A 25 -7.26 -7.11 -7.66
N GLY A 26 -7.25 -7.80 -8.80
CA GLY A 26 -7.82 -9.15 -8.94
C GLY A 26 -9.26 -9.16 -9.46
N ARG A 27 -10.04 -10.16 -9.03
CA ARG A 27 -11.40 -10.38 -9.56
C ARG A 27 -12.37 -9.30 -9.13
N ARG A 28 -13.18 -8.80 -10.08
CA ARG A 28 -14.16 -7.72 -9.84
C ARG A 28 -15.16 -8.02 -8.72
N GLU A 29 -15.57 -9.28 -8.59
CA GLU A 29 -16.59 -9.72 -7.62
C GLU A 29 -15.99 -10.08 -6.25
N ALA A 30 -14.66 -10.28 -6.20
CA ALA A 30 -13.91 -10.64 -5.01
C ALA A 30 -12.45 -10.19 -5.23
N PRO A 31 -12.13 -8.91 -4.98
CA PRO A 31 -10.78 -8.41 -5.20
C PRO A 31 -9.82 -9.21 -4.32
N ASP A 32 -8.81 -9.79 -4.95
CA ASP A 32 -7.85 -10.66 -4.28
C ASP A 32 -6.78 -9.83 -3.55
N VAL A 33 -6.63 -8.54 -3.90
CA VAL A 33 -5.64 -7.63 -3.32
C VAL A 33 -6.15 -6.19 -3.22
N LEU A 34 -5.82 -5.52 -2.12
CA LEU A 34 -5.90 -4.07 -1.97
C LEU A 34 -4.48 -3.49 -1.96
N ALA A 35 -4.14 -2.69 -2.97
CA ALA A 35 -2.91 -1.90 -2.98
C ALA A 35 -3.23 -0.45 -2.64
N ALA A 36 -2.32 0.23 -1.96
CA ALA A 36 -2.41 1.66 -1.76
C ALA A 36 -1.03 2.31 -1.85
N THR A 37 -0.97 3.55 -2.36
CA THR A 37 0.26 4.32 -2.40
C THR A 37 0.04 5.76 -1.96
N LEU A 38 1.08 6.33 -1.37
CA LEU A 38 1.18 7.75 -1.06
C LEU A 38 2.43 8.30 -1.74
N LYS A 39 2.21 9.19 -2.71
CA LYS A 39 3.29 9.84 -3.46
C LYS A 39 3.68 11.16 -2.80
N SER A 40 4.96 11.29 -2.47
CA SER A 40 5.61 12.55 -2.10
C SER A 40 6.54 13.01 -3.25
N PRO A 41 7.23 14.15 -3.16
CA PRO A 41 8.23 14.54 -4.16
C PRO A 41 9.40 13.55 -4.26
N GLU A 42 9.91 13.08 -3.12
CA GLU A 42 11.14 12.27 -3.03
C GLU A 42 10.88 10.77 -3.15
N CYS A 43 9.74 10.29 -2.63
CA CYS A 43 9.43 8.87 -2.56
C CYS A 43 7.96 8.54 -2.82
N THR A 44 7.70 7.27 -3.08
CA THR A 44 6.35 6.69 -3.05
C THR A 44 6.32 5.60 -2.00
N ASP A 45 5.35 5.68 -1.10
CA ASP A 45 5.07 4.66 -0.11
C ASP A 45 4.01 3.73 -0.66
N VAL A 46 4.13 2.45 -0.36
CA VAL A 46 3.26 1.40 -0.88
C VAL A 46 2.87 0.47 0.25
N VAL A 47 1.60 0.07 0.27
CA VAL A 47 1.11 -1.06 1.06
C VAL A 47 0.26 -1.95 0.17
N VAL A 48 0.46 -3.25 0.30
CA VAL A 48 -0.28 -4.29 -0.41
C VAL A 48 -0.86 -5.25 0.61
N ILE A 49 -2.18 -5.38 0.63
CA ILE A 49 -2.96 -6.21 1.54
C ILE A 49 -3.60 -7.34 0.72
N ARG A 50 -3.25 -8.58 1.04
CA ARG A 50 -3.76 -9.79 0.38
C ARG A 50 -4.80 -10.53 1.22
N SER A 51 -4.71 -10.38 2.55
CA SER A 51 -5.70 -10.91 3.51
C SER A 51 -5.55 -10.16 4.84
N GLU A 52 -6.38 -10.50 5.83
CA GLU A 52 -6.24 -9.97 7.20
C GLU A 52 -4.86 -10.26 7.81
N ASP A 53 -4.27 -11.41 7.44
CA ASP A 53 -2.98 -11.88 7.94
C ASP A 53 -1.84 -11.81 6.90
N LEU A 54 -1.99 -11.02 5.83
CA LEU A 54 -0.92 -10.91 4.83
C LEU A 54 -0.91 -9.53 4.22
N ALA A 55 0.05 -8.71 4.66
CA ALA A 55 0.32 -7.43 4.05
C ALA A 55 1.81 -7.13 4.01
N THR A 56 2.23 -6.50 2.91
CA THR A 56 3.60 -6.03 2.71
C THR A 56 3.58 -4.53 2.47
N ALA A 57 4.56 -3.80 3.00
CA ALA A 57 4.71 -2.37 2.76
C ALA A 57 6.15 -2.05 2.40
N TRP A 58 6.34 -1.03 1.57
CA TRP A 58 7.66 -0.57 1.17
C TRP A 58 7.66 0.89 0.76
N ARG A 59 8.86 1.49 0.74
CA ARG A 59 9.10 2.85 0.26
C ARG A 59 10.15 2.80 -0.84
N VAL A 60 9.85 3.47 -1.96
CA VAL A 60 10.75 3.60 -3.11
C VAL A 60 11.08 5.05 -3.35
N LEU A 61 12.30 5.35 -3.79
CA LEU A 61 12.62 6.68 -4.27
C LEU A 61 11.93 6.91 -5.62
N ASN A 62 11.44 8.12 -5.83
CA ASN A 62 10.88 8.51 -7.11
C ASN A 62 12.02 8.67 -8.11
N GLY A 63 11.92 7.99 -9.24
CA GLY A 63 12.90 8.03 -10.30
C GLY A 63 12.25 7.93 -11.66
N LYS A 64 13.01 8.25 -12.71
CA LYS A 64 12.55 8.01 -14.07
C LYS A 64 12.41 6.50 -14.27
N HIS A 65 11.21 6.05 -14.62
CA HIS A 65 10.86 4.63 -14.80
C HIS A 65 10.78 3.77 -13.53
N SER A 66 10.67 4.34 -12.32
CA SER A 66 10.34 3.51 -11.16
C SER A 66 8.84 3.19 -11.14
N ASP A 67 8.51 1.90 -11.27
CA ASP A 67 7.19 1.40 -10.92
C ASP A 67 7.17 1.15 -9.41
N PRO A 68 6.42 1.93 -8.62
CA PRO A 68 6.36 1.73 -7.17
C PRO A 68 5.72 0.40 -6.79
N LEU A 69 4.88 -0.20 -7.64
CA LEU A 69 4.24 -1.49 -7.35
C LEU A 69 5.10 -2.69 -7.73
N ASN A 70 6.16 -2.49 -8.51
CA ASN A 70 7.13 -3.52 -8.88
C ASN A 70 8.57 -2.97 -8.89
N PRO A 71 9.10 -2.57 -7.73
CA PRO A 71 10.41 -1.95 -7.63
C PRO A 71 11.56 -2.96 -7.75
N GLU A 72 12.65 -2.53 -8.37
CA GLU A 72 13.95 -3.24 -8.29
C GLU A 72 14.68 -2.94 -6.97
N PHE A 73 14.48 -1.73 -6.43
CA PHE A 73 15.15 -1.25 -5.22
C PHE A 73 14.18 -0.52 -4.30
N VAL A 74 14.39 -0.67 -2.99
CA VAL A 74 13.63 0.02 -1.95
C VAL A 74 14.59 0.73 -0.99
N VAL A 75 14.07 1.67 -0.22
CA VAL A 75 14.79 2.30 0.90
C VAL A 75 14.27 1.86 2.26
N TRP A 76 13.09 1.24 2.26
CA TRP A 76 12.45 0.66 3.44
C TRP A 76 11.46 -0.41 3.01
N HIS A 77 11.33 -1.48 3.80
CA HIS A 77 10.28 -2.47 3.64
C HIS A 77 9.83 -3.02 5.00
N TYR A 78 8.62 -3.59 5.01
CA TYR A 78 8.06 -4.31 6.14
C TYR A 78 7.25 -5.50 5.62
N LEU A 79 7.70 -6.70 5.98
CA LEU A 79 7.06 -7.97 5.64
C LEU A 79 6.50 -8.57 6.93
N ASN A 80 5.18 -8.74 7.02
CA ASN A 80 4.55 -9.31 8.20
C ASN A 80 3.29 -10.09 7.83
N THR A 81 2.99 -11.12 8.61
CA THR A 81 1.74 -11.89 8.55
C THR A 81 0.58 -11.18 9.26
N SER A 82 0.63 -9.87 9.43
CA SER A 82 -0.42 -9.11 10.11
C SER A 82 -0.63 -7.77 9.43
N THR A 83 -1.83 -7.60 8.87
CA THR A 83 -2.20 -6.38 8.16
C THR A 83 -2.19 -5.16 9.06
N VAL A 84 -2.66 -5.28 10.30
CA VAL A 84 -2.62 -4.18 11.27
C VAL A 84 -1.19 -3.72 11.56
N TRP A 85 -0.25 -4.64 11.76
CA TRP A 85 1.14 -4.25 12.02
C TRP A 85 1.79 -3.61 10.80
N THR A 86 1.52 -4.12 9.60
CA THR A 86 2.01 -3.51 8.35
C THR A 86 1.44 -2.10 8.15
N LEU A 87 0.13 -1.91 8.39
CA LEU A 87 -0.53 -0.60 8.32
C LEU A 87 0.05 0.37 9.36
N ARG A 88 0.20 -0.06 10.61
CA ARG A 88 0.84 0.76 11.66
C ARG A 88 2.26 1.15 11.26
N ALA A 89 3.06 0.22 10.73
CA ALA A 89 4.43 0.47 10.33
C ALA A 89 4.52 1.54 9.25
N VAL A 90 3.72 1.41 8.17
CA VAL A 90 3.77 2.38 7.05
C VAL A 90 3.18 3.75 7.45
N LEU A 91 2.14 3.78 8.27
CA LEU A 91 1.56 5.02 8.80
C LEU A 91 2.46 5.72 9.82
N SER A 92 3.43 5.01 10.40
CA SER A 92 4.40 5.57 11.34
C SER A 92 5.70 6.01 10.66
N LEU A 93 5.82 5.86 9.34
CA LEU A 93 6.99 6.32 8.62
C LEU A 93 7.11 7.85 8.76
N PRO A 94 8.29 8.37 9.12
CA PRO A 94 8.55 9.79 9.04
C PRO A 94 8.50 10.25 7.58
N SER A 95 8.35 11.55 7.37
CA SER A 95 8.35 12.13 6.03
C SER A 95 9.68 11.88 5.32
N ALA A 96 9.64 11.85 3.99
CA ALA A 96 10.79 11.45 3.18
C ALA A 96 12.03 12.31 3.42
N ASP A 97 11.84 13.61 3.67
CA ASP A 97 12.88 14.60 4.00
C ASP A 97 13.52 14.38 5.38
N GLN A 98 12.94 13.52 6.22
CA GLN A 98 13.42 13.21 7.56
C GLN A 98 14.14 11.85 7.65
N MET A 99 14.19 11.07 6.56
CA MET A 99 14.91 9.79 6.53
C MET A 99 16.21 9.86 5.74
N ALA A 100 17.31 9.45 6.37
CA ALA A 100 18.46 8.98 5.59
C ALA A 100 18.07 7.70 4.86
N ALA A 101 18.08 7.74 3.52
CA ALA A 101 17.69 6.61 2.68
C ALA A 101 18.93 5.80 2.26
N TYR A 102 19.00 4.53 2.71
CA TYR A 102 19.92 3.54 2.14
C TYR A 102 19.16 2.69 1.12
N VAL A 103 19.63 2.68 -0.12
CA VAL A 103 18.99 1.94 -1.22
C VAL A 103 19.53 0.50 -1.23
N TYR A 104 18.63 -0.47 -1.29
CA TYR A 104 18.99 -1.89 -1.39
C TYR A 104 17.99 -2.65 -2.28
N PRO A 105 18.36 -3.84 -2.79
CA PRO A 105 17.48 -4.63 -3.64
C PRO A 105 16.13 -4.91 -2.97
N ALA A 106 15.04 -4.77 -3.72
CA ALA A 106 13.71 -5.07 -3.23
C ALA A 106 13.59 -6.56 -2.86
N PRO A 107 13.04 -6.91 -1.68
CA PRO A 107 12.64 -8.28 -1.39
C PRO A 107 11.63 -8.79 -2.44
N VAL A 108 11.62 -10.09 -2.71
CA VAL A 108 10.71 -10.71 -3.69
C VAL A 108 9.23 -10.44 -3.38
N ASP A 109 8.88 -10.26 -2.11
CA ASP A 109 7.51 -9.99 -1.65
C ASP A 109 7.10 -8.51 -1.78
N CYS A 110 8.05 -7.63 -2.14
CA CYS A 110 7.81 -6.22 -2.46
C CYS A 110 7.49 -6.05 -3.95
N CYS A 111 6.57 -6.86 -4.44
CA CYS A 111 6.02 -6.71 -5.77
C CYS A 111 4.51 -7.00 -5.75
N LEU A 112 3.80 -6.34 -6.65
CA LEU A 112 2.45 -6.70 -7.03
C LEU A 112 2.52 -7.24 -8.47
N PRO A 113 2.45 -8.57 -8.66
CA PRO A 113 2.56 -9.18 -9.99
C PRO A 113 1.53 -8.60 -10.97
N GLU A 114 1.92 -8.47 -12.23
CA GLU A 114 1.05 -7.94 -13.29
C GLU A 114 -0.29 -8.68 -13.43
N ALA A 115 -0.31 -9.97 -13.07
CA ALA A 115 -1.52 -10.78 -13.03
C ALA A 115 -2.57 -10.28 -12.01
N GLU A 116 -2.12 -9.63 -10.93
CA GLU A 116 -2.94 -9.04 -9.87
C GLU A 116 -3.33 -7.59 -10.21
N LEU A 117 -2.52 -6.88 -11.00
CA LEU A 117 -2.71 -5.48 -11.41
C LEU A 117 -3.91 -5.21 -12.33
N LYS A 118 -4.82 -6.16 -12.57
CA LYS A 118 -6.02 -5.92 -13.40
C LYS A 118 -6.90 -4.86 -12.73
N PRO A 119 -6.90 -3.59 -13.21
CA PRO A 119 -7.54 -2.51 -12.49
C PRO A 119 -9.05 -2.68 -12.61
N VAL A 120 -9.74 -2.84 -11.48
CA VAL A 120 -11.19 -2.76 -11.48
C VAL A 120 -11.57 -1.29 -11.62
N THR A 121 -12.23 -0.92 -12.73
CA THR A 121 -12.77 0.44 -12.89
C THR A 121 -13.91 0.65 -11.88
N ILE A 122 -13.66 1.41 -10.82
CA ILE A 122 -14.69 1.85 -9.88
C ILE A 122 -15.31 3.13 -10.44
N ARG A 123 -16.61 3.08 -10.79
CA ARG A 123 -17.37 4.31 -11.07
C ARG A 123 -17.93 4.81 -9.74
N PRO A 124 -17.69 6.08 -9.37
CA PRO A 124 -18.32 6.66 -8.19
C PRO A 124 -19.84 6.55 -8.33
N THR A 125 -20.51 5.97 -7.34
CA THR A 125 -21.95 6.08 -7.24
C THR A 125 -22.24 7.54 -6.87
N THR A 126 -22.83 8.31 -7.78
CA THR A 126 -23.42 9.61 -7.43
C THR A 126 -24.46 9.35 -6.35
N ALA A 127 -24.12 9.65 -5.10
CA ALA A 127 -25.08 9.69 -4.02
C ALA A 127 -26.15 10.71 -4.43
N ARG A 128 -27.36 10.20 -4.69
CA ARG A 128 -28.52 11.04 -4.98
C ARG A 128 -28.85 11.77 -3.70
N THR A 129 -28.53 13.06 -3.65
CA THR A 129 -29.05 13.96 -2.62
C THR A 129 -30.58 13.96 -2.76
N THR A 130 -31.26 13.52 -1.71
CA THR A 130 -32.72 13.68 -1.56
C THR A 130 -32.96 14.58 -0.36
#